data_AF-A0A962JLM8-F1
#
_entry.id   AF-A0A962JLM8-F1
#
_cell.length_a   1.000
_cell.length_b   1.000
_cell.length_c   1.000
_cell.angle_alpha   90.00
_cell.angle_beta   90.00
_cell.angle_gamma   90.00
#
_symmetry.space_group_name_H-M   'P 1'
#
loop_
_entity.id
_entity.type
_entity.pdbx_description
1 polymer ?
#
loop_
_entity_poly.entity_id
_entity_poly.type
_entity_poly.pdbx_seq_one_letter_code
_entity_poly.pdbx_strand_id
1 'polypeptide(L)' 'KVKVIEVDVARKRIALTRRLNDKAAAQTAARAEPKVTNQRSFNSPAPSNTKGKSSTPAKSGTMADLFAKAGVRK' A
#
# COMPACT_ATOMS: atom_id res chain seq x y z
N LYS A 1 -8.28 -21.79 -6.51
CA LYS A 1 -8.21 -21.60 -7.99
C LYS A 1 -8.16 -20.10 -8.29
N VAL A 2 -7.19 -19.65 -9.06
CA VAL A 2 -6.97 -18.23 -9.44
C VAL A 2 -6.66 -18.15 -10.94
N LYS A 3 -6.85 -16.98 -11.54
CA LYS A 3 -6.55 -16.71 -12.96
C LYS A 3 -5.27 -15.89 -13.08
N VAL A 4 -4.39 -16.28 -13.99
CA VAL A 4 -3.18 -15.52 -14.33
C VAL A 4 -3.55 -14.39 -15.30
N ILE A 5 -3.09 -13.17 -15.03
CA ILE A 5 -3.30 -12.00 -15.88
C ILE A 5 -2.02 -11.67 -16.66
N GLU A 6 -0.87 -11.62 -15.98
CA GLU A 6 0.42 -11.24 -16.59
C GLU A 6 1.57 -12.08 -16.01
N VAL A 7 2.62 -12.27 -16.81
CA VAL A 7 3.86 -12.95 -16.42
C VAL A 7 5.04 -12.06 -16.80
N ASP A 8 5.80 -11.64 -15.79
CA ASP A 8 7.05 -10.91 -15.95
C ASP A 8 8.21 -11.89 -15.68
N VAL A 9 8.82 -12.40 -16.75
CA VAL A 9 9.90 -13.40 -16.67
C VAL A 9 11.19 -12.77 -16.14
N ALA A 10 11.52 -11.56 -16.58
CA ALA A 10 12.74 -10.87 -16.17
C ALA A 10 12.81 -10.68 -14.66
N ARG A 11 11.67 -10.33 -14.04
CA ARG A 11 11.57 -10.15 -12.59
C ARG A 11 11.10 -11.39 -11.85
N LYS A 12 10.81 -12.49 -12.55
CA LYS A 12 10.26 -13.75 -11.99
C LYS A 12 8.97 -13.50 -11.21
N ARG A 13 8.05 -12.71 -11.76
CA ARG A 13 6.77 -12.32 -11.13
C ARG A 13 5.57 -12.73 -11.99
N ILE A 14 4.45 -13.00 -11.32
CA ILE A 14 3.18 -13.35 -11.96
C ILE A 14 2.05 -12.57 -11.28
N ALA A 15 1.22 -11.90 -12.06
CA ALA A 15 0.02 -11.21 -11.57
C ALA A 15 -1.19 -12.16 -11.60
N LEU A 16 -1.87 -12.31 -10.46
CA LEU A 16 -2.97 -13.25 -10.25
C LEU A 16 -4.25 -12.53 -9.80
N THR A 17 -5.42 -13.02 -10.21
CA THR A 17 -6.74 -12.55 -9.73
C THR A 17 -7.63 -13.72 -9.28
N ARG A 18 -8.46 -13.46 -8.26
CA ARG A 18 -9.54 -14.38 -7.84
C ARG A 18 -10.84 -14.15 -8.62
N ARG A 19 -10.99 -13.01 -9.28
CA ARG A 19 -12.19 -12.67 -10.06
C ARG A 19 -12.09 -13.36 -11.42
N LEU A 20 -13.01 -14.27 -11.72
CA LEU A 20 -12.93 -15.10 -12.93
C LEU A 20 -13.27 -14.32 -14.22
N ASN A 21 -14.01 -13.22 -14.07
CA ASN A 21 -14.49 -12.39 -15.17
C ASN A 21 -13.45 -11.36 -15.64
N ASP A 22 -12.39 -11.12 -14.86
CA ASP A 22 -11.33 -10.19 -15.22
C ASP A 22 -10.63 -10.68 -16.50
N LYS A 23 -10.53 -9.81 -17.51
CA LYS A 23 -9.75 -10.07 -18.72
C LYS A 23 -8.34 -9.54 -18.52
N ALA A 24 -7.35 -10.19 -19.15
CA ALA A 24 -6.00 -9.62 -19.20
C ALA A 24 -6.11 -8.26 -19.90
N ALA A 25 -5.61 -7.20 -19.24
CA ALA A 25 -5.55 -5.90 -19.88
C ALA A 25 -4.67 -6.02 -21.13
N ALA A 26 -5.05 -5.35 -22.22
CA ALA A 26 -4.21 -5.29 -23.42
C ALA A 26 -2.83 -4.80 -23.00
N GLN A 27 -1.79 -5.51 -23.41
CA GLN A 27 -0.40 -5.23 -23.03
C GLN A 27 -0.04 -3.81 -23.44
N THR A 28 -0.25 -2.86 -22.53
CA THR A 28 0.22 -1.50 -22.71
C THR A 28 1.67 -1.57 -22.33
N ALA A 29 2.52 -1.71 -23.34
CA ALA A 29 3.96 -1.69 -23.19
C ALA A 29 4.36 -0.50 -22.32
N ALA A 30 5.22 -0.78 -21.34
CA ALA A 30 5.81 0.17 -20.42
C ALA A 30 4.78 0.94 -19.55
N ARG A 31 4.36 0.31 -18.45
CA ARG A 31 4.03 1.09 -17.25
C ARG A 31 5.30 1.82 -16.84
N ALA A 32 5.42 3.07 -17.30
CA ALA A 32 6.54 3.95 -17.01
C ALA A 32 6.87 3.87 -15.52
N GLU A 33 8.16 3.69 -15.21
CA GLU A 33 8.61 3.84 -13.83
C GLU A 33 8.12 5.19 -13.32
N PRO A 34 7.59 5.28 -12.09
CA PRO A 34 7.31 6.58 -11.51
C PRO A 34 8.66 7.29 -11.44
N LYS A 35 8.88 8.27 -12.32
CA LYS A 35 10.01 9.18 -12.25
C LYS A 35 9.88 9.90 -10.92
N VAL A 36 10.57 9.40 -9.90
CA VAL A 36 10.72 10.09 -8.63
C VAL A 36 11.51 11.35 -8.95
N THR A 37 10.78 12.43 -9.26
CA THR A 37 11.36 13.77 -9.24
C THR A 37 11.62 14.11 -7.78
N ASN A 38 12.81 13.72 -7.32
CA ASN A 38 13.36 14.20 -6.07
C ASN A 38 13.78 15.67 -6.28
N GLN A 39 12.81 16.56 -6.45
CA GLN A 39 13.03 17.98 -6.26
C GLN A 39 12.70 18.29 -4.81
N ARG A 40 13.70 18.11 -3.95
CA ARG A 40 13.82 18.91 -2.73
C ARG A 40 13.89 20.37 -3.16
N SER A 41 12.83 21.13 -2.91
CA SER A 41 12.99 22.55 -2.62
C SER A 41 12.55 22.77 -1.18
N PHE A 42 13.56 23.05 -0.36
CA PHE A 42 13.40 23.59 0.99
C PHE A 42 12.83 25.00 0.89
N ASN A 43 12.15 25.44 1.96
CA ASN A 43 11.66 26.79 2.21
C ASN A 43 10.19 27.08 1.83
N SER A 44 9.27 26.59 2.66
CA SER A 44 8.00 27.28 2.96
C SER A 44 7.49 26.79 4.32
N PRO A 45 7.40 27.65 5.36
CA PRO A 45 6.78 27.27 6.62
C PRO A 45 5.25 27.28 6.44
N ALA A 46 4.66 26.09 6.30
CA ALA A 46 3.20 25.95 6.41
C ALA A 46 2.81 26.00 7.91
N PRO A 47 1.78 26.79 8.29
CA PRO A 47 1.41 26.95 9.69
C PRO A 47 0.90 25.64 10.29
N SER A 48 1.52 25.31 11.43
CA SER A 48 1.18 24.24 12.35
C SER A 48 -0.31 24.27 12.73
N ASN A 49 -1.05 23.25 12.32
CA ASN A 49 -2.28 22.85 12.99
C ASN A 49 -2.54 21.35 12.80
N THR A 50 -1.64 20.52 13.31
CA THR A 50 -1.94 19.09 13.57
C THR A 50 -1.60 18.78 15.01
N LYS A 51 -2.58 19.05 15.86
CA LYS A 51 -2.65 18.59 17.23
C LYS A 51 -2.73 17.05 17.23
N GLY A 52 -1.57 16.41 17.44
CA GLY A 52 -1.42 15.17 18.21
C GLY A 52 -1.92 13.86 17.58
N LYS A 53 -0.98 13.09 17.02
CA LYS A 53 -0.55 11.80 17.62
C LYS A 53 0.60 11.22 16.80
N SER A 54 1.79 11.40 17.33
CA SER A 54 2.96 10.57 17.02
C SER A 54 2.55 9.10 17.09
N SER A 55 2.58 8.39 15.97
CA SER A 55 2.48 6.94 15.92
C SER A 55 3.78 6.33 16.43
N THR A 56 4.00 6.40 17.74
CA THR A 56 4.90 5.45 18.40
C THR A 56 4.29 4.07 18.19
N PRO A 57 5.01 3.08 17.63
CA PRO A 57 4.49 1.72 17.53
C PRO A 57 4.11 1.28 18.94
N ALA A 58 2.83 1.00 19.15
CA ALA A 58 2.35 0.57 20.44
C ALA A 58 3.10 -0.72 20.80
N LYS A 59 3.69 -0.78 22.00
CA LYS A 59 4.32 -1.98 22.58
C LYS A 59 3.31 -3.13 22.83
N SER A 60 2.13 -3.05 22.23
CA SER A 60 0.98 -3.93 22.36
C SER A 60 0.77 -4.68 21.04
N GLY A 61 1.67 -5.62 20.74
CA GLY A 61 1.70 -6.36 19.48
C GLY A 61 0.75 -7.56 19.45
N THR A 62 -0.02 -7.81 20.51
CA THR A 62 -0.94 -8.95 20.54
C THR A 62 -2.32 -8.54 20.06
N MET A 63 -3.01 -9.46 19.38
CA MET A 63 -4.35 -9.21 18.85
C MET A 63 -5.37 -8.94 19.98
N ALA A 64 -5.13 -9.50 21.18
CA ALA A 64 -5.92 -9.24 22.38
C ALA A 64 -5.85 -7.77 22.83
N ASP A 65 -4.67 -7.15 22.80
CA ASP A 65 -4.51 -5.74 23.17
C ASP A 65 -5.28 -4.81 22.23
N LEU A 66 -5.32 -5.15 20.94
CA LEU A 66 -6.06 -4.40 19.94
C LEU A 66 -7.57 -4.47 20.20
N PHE A 67 -8.11 -5.63 20.55
CA PHE A 67 -9.53 -5.77 20.90
C PHE A 67 -9.89 -5.01 22.19
N ALA A 68 -9.06 -5.09 23.22
CA ALA A 68 -9.26 -4.34 24.46
C ALA A 68 -9.23 -2.82 24.22
N LYS A 69 -8.27 -2.34 23.42
CA LYS A 69 -8.15 -0.93 23.05
C LYS A 69 -9.28 -0.46 22.13
N ALA A 70 -9.78 -1.33 21.27
CA ALA A 70 -10.90 -1.04 20.37
C ALA A 70 -12.27 -1.07 21.09
N GLY A 71 -12.31 -1.40 22.39
CA GLY A 71 -13.55 -1.39 23.17
C GLY A 71 -14.57 -2.43 22.71
N VAL A 72 -14.13 -3.47 21.99
CA VAL A 72 -15.00 -4.54 21.50
C VAL A 72 -15.37 -5.42 22.69
N ARG A 73 -16.50 -5.13 23.31
CA ARG A 73 -17.14 -5.97 24.33
C ARG A 73 -18.09 -6.95 23.64
N LYS A 74 -18.06 -8.19 24.11
CA LYS A 74 -18.84 -9.32 23.58
C LYS A 74 -20.30 -9.22 24.03
#